data_AF-A0A397DPN3-F1
#
_entry.id   AF-A0A397DPN3-F1
#
_cell.length_a   1.000
_cell.length_b   1.000
_cell.length_c   1.000
_cell.angle_alpha   90.00
_cell.angle_beta   90.00
_cell.angle_gamma   90.00
#
_symmetry.space_group_name_H-M   'P 1'
#
loop_
_entity.id
_entity.type
_entity.pdbx_description
1 polymer ?
#
loop_
_entity_poly.entity_id
_entity_poly.type
_entity_poly.pdbx_seq_one_letter_code
_entity_poly.pdbx_strand_id
1 'polypeptide(L)'
;MVKVLISLSVLAAAATAGSITELPESVTKLIDYSINPCNDFYQYACGAWHNAAVIPPDKHDIDTSFHEINIKSEAVLTTILSDYKPKLGAFYNSCLDTTTLSSLGLTPLEDSFKAIRSANTTLDLLIVAGELAKNGIHAFVDISSRADDDSTKNILFAYAPPLSLGRTFYTNPSEWKFVEAEYKEYIATVLQLAGYTTEQAAAAVPVIIRFEQTLVGVAHRELKDMEAVVSPYTALTYSQLNQKYPLLVGSWLKAHGFDIYDQWGGSNDWVGFLNLNYFDTTEELLKNTPLDNLRTIVEFRLIHSSSKHLTPEFSTANWNLFGKKIYGQKVETSREDYCLSETSKTLRDLMGQYFIDAVLSAGAAKKADDLVKALKSS
;
A
#
# COMPACT_ATOMS: atom_id res chain seq x y z
N MET A 1 -29.84 -50.26 -14.22
CA MET A 1 -28.88 -50.47 -13.12
C MET A 1 -27.56 -49.84 -13.54
N VAL A 2 -27.29 -48.61 -13.11
CA VAL A 2 -26.03 -47.93 -13.43
C VAL A 2 -25.02 -48.29 -12.35
N LYS A 3 -24.01 -49.07 -12.69
CA LYS A 3 -22.89 -49.38 -11.80
C LYS A 3 -21.98 -48.15 -11.75
N VAL A 4 -22.05 -47.40 -10.65
CA VAL A 4 -21.08 -46.37 -10.32
C VAL A 4 -19.78 -47.08 -9.92
N LEU A 5 -18.77 -47.03 -10.80
CA LEU A 5 -17.41 -47.43 -10.49
C LEU A 5 -16.75 -46.31 -9.69
N ILE A 6 -16.81 -46.42 -8.36
CA ILE A 6 -15.99 -45.60 -7.47
C ILE A 6 -14.54 -46.06 -7.68
N SER A 7 -13.69 -45.20 -8.24
CA SER A 7 -12.27 -45.53 -8.42
C SER A 7 -11.62 -45.69 -7.05
N LEU A 8 -11.08 -46.88 -6.77
CA LEU A 8 -10.36 -47.22 -5.53
C LEU A 8 -9.12 -46.32 -5.26
N SER A 9 -8.72 -45.48 -6.20
CA SER A 9 -7.58 -44.56 -6.05
C SER A 9 -7.81 -43.40 -5.08
N VAL A 10 -9.07 -43.03 -4.78
CA VAL A 10 -9.36 -41.97 -3.79
C VAL A 10 -9.24 -42.48 -2.34
N LEU A 11 -9.39 -43.79 -2.11
CA LEU A 11 -9.28 -44.37 -0.76
C LEU A 11 -7.83 -44.59 -0.30
N ALA A 12 -6.87 -44.71 -1.23
CA ALA A 12 -5.49 -45.03 -0.87
C ALA A 12 -4.69 -43.83 -0.32
N ALA A 13 -5.08 -42.59 -0.64
CA ALA A 13 -4.45 -41.39 -0.09
C ALA A 13 -4.88 -41.07 1.36
N ALA A 14 -6.01 -41.62 1.81
CA ALA A 14 -6.47 -41.46 3.20
C ALA A 14 -5.76 -42.40 4.19
N ALA A 15 -5.05 -43.42 3.72
CA ALA A 15 -4.48 -44.47 4.57
C ALA A 15 -3.06 -44.18 5.09
N THR A 16 -2.38 -43.15 4.59
CA THR A 16 -1.03 -42.76 5.05
C THR A 16 -1.03 -41.50 5.93
N ALA A 17 -2.15 -40.78 6.00
CA ALA A 17 -2.40 -39.84 7.09
C ALA A 17 -2.83 -40.69 8.30
N GLY A 18 -1.96 -40.84 9.29
CA GLY A 18 -2.33 -41.50 10.54
C GLY A 18 -3.68 -40.97 11.01
N SER A 19 -4.62 -41.85 11.34
CA SER A 19 -5.94 -41.44 11.83
C SER A 19 -5.74 -40.69 13.14
N ILE A 20 -5.84 -39.36 13.09
CA ILE A 20 -5.92 -38.53 14.29
C ILE A 20 -7.25 -38.90 14.94
N THR A 21 -7.20 -39.71 16.00
CA THR A 21 -8.42 -40.11 16.74
C THR A 21 -8.95 -38.97 17.60
N GLU A 22 -8.10 -37.99 17.95
CA GLU A 22 -8.45 -36.83 18.77
C GLU A 22 -7.75 -35.57 18.23
N LEU A 23 -8.52 -34.51 18.03
CA LEU A 23 -7.97 -33.21 17.65
C LEU A 23 -7.15 -32.61 18.80
N PRO A 24 -6.06 -31.87 18.51
CA PRO A 24 -5.26 -31.23 19.55
C PRO A 24 -6.10 -30.22 20.33
N GLU A 25 -5.76 -30.00 21.59
CA GLU A 25 -6.49 -29.10 22.50
C GLU A 25 -6.64 -27.67 21.94
N SER A 26 -5.62 -27.19 21.21
CA SER A 26 -5.65 -25.89 20.55
C SER A 26 -6.74 -25.77 19.47
N VAL A 27 -7.21 -26.90 18.92
CA VAL A 27 -8.30 -26.96 17.94
C VAL A 27 -9.62 -27.21 18.64
N THR A 28 -9.68 -28.15 19.60
CA THR A 28 -10.96 -28.48 20.27
C THR A 28 -11.53 -27.31 21.06
N LYS A 29 -10.69 -26.40 21.56
CA LYS A 29 -11.12 -25.16 22.23
C LYS A 29 -11.83 -24.15 21.31
N LEU A 30 -11.68 -24.27 20.00
CA LEU A 30 -12.29 -23.36 19.02
C LEU A 30 -13.69 -23.82 18.58
N ILE A 31 -13.98 -25.13 18.74
CA ILE A 31 -15.16 -25.80 18.20
C ILE A 31 -16.39 -25.57 19.08
N ASP A 32 -17.50 -25.18 18.47
CA ASP A 32 -18.83 -25.22 19.05
C ASP A 32 -19.54 -26.53 18.66
N TYR A 33 -19.43 -27.54 19.53
CA TYR A 33 -20.03 -28.86 19.32
C TYR A 33 -21.56 -28.89 19.31
N SER A 34 -22.24 -27.78 19.64
CA SER A 34 -23.71 -27.69 19.57
C SER A 34 -24.23 -27.50 18.13
N ILE A 35 -23.33 -27.16 17.20
CA ILE A 35 -23.65 -26.81 15.82
C ILE A 35 -23.47 -28.02 14.92
N ASN A 36 -24.40 -28.25 14.00
CA ASN A 36 -24.22 -29.30 13.01
C ASN A 36 -23.21 -28.84 11.93
N PRO A 37 -22.04 -29.49 11.78
CA PRO A 37 -21.03 -29.11 10.80
C PRO A 37 -21.52 -29.17 9.34
N CYS A 38 -22.55 -29.97 9.05
CA CYS A 38 -23.16 -30.04 7.72
C CYS A 38 -24.06 -28.84 7.40
N ASN A 39 -24.48 -28.08 8.42
CA ASN A 39 -25.34 -26.90 8.25
C ASN A 39 -24.52 -25.61 8.24
N ASP A 40 -23.61 -25.46 9.19
CA ASP A 40 -22.72 -24.30 9.30
C ASP A 40 -21.37 -24.74 9.85
N PHE A 41 -20.44 -25.04 8.94
CA PHE A 41 -19.12 -25.52 9.31
C PHE A 41 -18.26 -24.43 9.97
N TYR A 42 -18.48 -23.15 9.65
CA TYR A 42 -17.75 -22.05 10.27
C TYR A 42 -18.14 -21.94 11.74
N GLN A 43 -19.44 -21.89 12.03
CA GLN A 43 -19.91 -21.79 13.41
C GLN A 43 -19.59 -23.05 14.20
N TYR A 44 -19.61 -24.24 13.59
CA TYR A 44 -19.09 -25.45 14.24
C TYR A 44 -17.59 -25.34 14.56
N ALA A 45 -16.74 -25.01 13.58
CA ALA A 45 -15.29 -25.06 13.75
C ALA A 45 -14.72 -23.92 14.60
N CYS A 46 -15.36 -22.74 14.56
CA CYS A 46 -14.85 -21.50 15.13
C CYS A 46 -15.79 -20.87 16.17
N GLY A 47 -17.01 -21.38 16.35
CA GLY A 47 -18.07 -20.70 17.11
C GLY A 47 -17.72 -20.43 18.57
N ALA A 48 -16.99 -21.33 19.23
CA ALA A 48 -16.58 -21.11 20.62
C ALA A 48 -15.59 -19.94 20.72
N TRP A 49 -14.64 -19.85 19.79
CA TRP A 49 -13.74 -18.70 19.71
C TRP A 49 -14.47 -17.43 19.29
N HIS A 50 -15.34 -17.50 18.27
CA HIS A 50 -16.09 -16.35 17.74
C HIS A 50 -16.91 -15.66 18.84
N ASN A 51 -17.53 -16.44 19.72
CA ASN A 51 -18.32 -15.92 20.84
C ASN A 51 -17.47 -15.30 21.95
N ALA A 52 -16.22 -15.71 22.10
CA ALA A 52 -15.32 -15.28 23.17
C ALA A 52 -14.33 -14.18 22.73
N ALA A 53 -14.06 -14.06 21.43
CA ALA A 53 -13.07 -13.15 20.87
C ALA A 53 -13.44 -11.69 21.13
N VAL A 54 -12.45 -10.89 21.51
CA VAL A 54 -12.58 -9.44 21.69
C VAL A 54 -11.67 -8.77 20.68
N ILE A 55 -12.25 -7.93 19.81
CA ILE A 55 -11.49 -7.11 18.88
C ILE A 55 -10.76 -6.03 19.70
N PRO A 56 -9.42 -5.95 19.65
CA PRO A 56 -8.67 -4.91 20.36
C PRO A 56 -9.11 -3.51 19.92
N PRO A 57 -9.12 -2.50 20.81
CA PRO A 57 -9.63 -1.16 20.48
C PRO A 57 -8.93 -0.44 19.32
N ASP A 58 -7.67 -0.78 19.04
CA ASP A 58 -6.85 -0.21 17.95
C ASP A 58 -6.96 -1.02 16.65
N LYS A 59 -7.74 -2.11 16.63
CA LYS A 59 -7.97 -2.96 15.45
C LYS A 59 -9.43 -2.89 15.01
N HIS A 60 -9.66 -3.28 13.76
CA HIS A 60 -11.00 -3.36 13.17
C HIS A 60 -11.57 -4.78 13.15
N ASP A 61 -10.69 -5.78 13.18
CA ASP A 61 -10.98 -7.20 13.17
C ASP A 61 -9.93 -7.96 14.01
N ILE A 62 -10.22 -9.24 14.28
CA ILE A 62 -9.31 -10.19 14.89
C ILE A 62 -9.61 -11.57 14.33
N ASP A 63 -8.60 -12.42 14.20
CA ASP A 63 -8.73 -13.81 13.82
C ASP A 63 -7.56 -14.65 14.36
N THR A 64 -7.73 -15.97 14.40
CA THR A 64 -6.73 -16.92 14.90
C THR A 64 -5.59 -17.21 13.93
N SER A 65 -5.78 -16.94 12.64
CA SER A 65 -4.88 -17.34 11.55
C SER A 65 -3.84 -16.28 11.22
N PHE A 66 -4.19 -15.00 11.29
CA PHE A 66 -3.31 -13.89 10.92
C PHE A 66 -3.09 -12.95 12.10
N HIS A 67 -4.14 -12.40 12.70
CA HIS A 67 -3.97 -11.39 13.75
C HIS A 67 -3.32 -11.95 15.02
N GLU A 68 -3.79 -13.08 15.55
CA GLU A 68 -3.17 -13.68 16.74
C GLU A 68 -1.71 -14.12 16.47
N ILE A 69 -1.40 -14.56 15.24
CA ILE A 69 -0.03 -14.90 14.86
C ILE A 69 0.83 -13.66 14.74
N ASN A 70 0.30 -12.57 14.17
CA ASN A 70 1.00 -11.29 14.08
C ASN A 70 1.30 -10.73 15.47
N ILE A 71 0.34 -10.74 16.41
CA ILE A 71 0.57 -10.30 17.80
C ILE A 71 1.71 -11.10 18.45
N LYS A 72 1.72 -12.43 18.28
CA LYS A 72 2.80 -13.29 18.79
C LYS A 72 4.13 -12.96 18.12
N SER A 73 4.11 -12.66 16.82
CA SER A 73 5.32 -12.29 16.06
C SER A 73 5.85 -10.92 16.49
N GLU A 74 4.98 -9.93 16.71
CA GLU A 74 5.30 -8.60 17.21
C GLU A 74 5.96 -8.66 18.60
N ALA A 75 5.53 -9.57 19.49
CA ALA A 75 6.19 -9.79 20.77
C ALA A 75 7.66 -10.26 20.61
N VAL A 76 7.93 -11.15 19.64
CA VAL A 76 9.29 -11.58 19.31
C VAL A 76 10.10 -10.43 18.72
N LEU A 77 9.52 -9.67 17.79
CA LEU A 77 10.18 -8.52 17.17
C LEU A 77 10.51 -7.42 18.20
N THR A 78 9.63 -7.19 19.16
CA THR A 78 9.85 -6.26 20.28
C THR A 78 11.05 -6.70 21.13
N THR A 79 11.18 -8.00 21.37
CA THR A 79 12.34 -8.57 22.08
C THR A 79 13.64 -8.34 21.28
N ILE A 80 13.61 -8.59 19.97
CA ILE A 80 14.75 -8.37 19.07
C ILE A 80 15.20 -6.90 19.07
N LEU A 81 14.24 -5.96 19.06
CA LEU A 81 14.53 -4.53 19.12
C LEU A 81 15.09 -4.09 20.48
N SER A 82 14.65 -4.72 21.57
CA SER A 82 15.15 -4.45 22.93
C SER A 82 16.62 -4.86 23.08
N ASP A 83 17.05 -5.93 22.39
CA ASP A 83 18.43 -6.42 22.36
C ASP A 83 19.37 -5.60 21.44
N TYR A 84 19.21 -4.27 21.46
CA TYR A 84 19.80 -3.25 20.59
C TYR A 84 20.74 -3.79 19.48
N LYS A 85 20.20 -3.91 18.26
CA LYS A 85 20.97 -4.15 17.04
C LYS A 85 21.20 -2.79 16.36
N PRO A 86 22.45 -2.36 16.06
CA PRO A 86 22.75 -0.95 15.77
C PRO A 86 21.82 -0.27 14.76
N LYS A 87 21.59 -0.89 13.58
CA LYS A 87 20.74 -0.30 12.54
C LYS A 87 19.25 -0.37 12.88
N LEU A 88 18.76 -1.49 13.42
CA LEU A 88 17.36 -1.67 13.79
C LEU A 88 16.98 -0.76 14.95
N GLY A 89 17.80 -0.75 16.00
CA GLY A 89 17.62 0.09 17.18
C GLY A 89 17.72 1.58 16.85
N ALA A 90 18.66 1.99 15.99
CA ALA A 90 18.74 3.40 15.57
C ALA A 90 17.48 3.85 14.81
N PHE A 91 16.98 3.04 13.86
CA PHE A 91 15.76 3.37 13.10
C PHE A 91 14.51 3.36 13.99
N TYR A 92 14.37 2.35 14.85
CA TYR A 92 13.25 2.26 15.79
C TYR A 92 13.24 3.44 16.76
N ASN A 93 14.38 3.75 17.37
CA ASN A 93 14.50 4.86 18.33
C ASN A 93 14.32 6.23 17.67
N SER A 94 14.76 6.42 16.42
CA SER A 94 14.51 7.69 15.70
C SER A 94 13.02 7.90 15.43
N CYS A 95 12.27 6.81 15.22
CA CYS A 95 10.81 6.88 15.12
C CYS A 95 10.15 7.17 16.48
N LEU A 96 10.63 6.59 17.58
CA LEU A 96 10.07 6.81 18.92
C LEU A 96 10.24 8.26 19.42
N ASP A 97 11.28 8.97 18.99
CA ASP A 97 11.60 10.31 19.47
C ASP A 97 10.64 11.40 18.92
N THR A 98 9.45 11.46 19.52
CA THR A 98 8.44 12.47 19.21
C THR A 98 8.85 13.87 19.64
N THR A 99 9.79 14.01 20.59
CA THR A 99 10.29 15.33 21.02
C THR A 99 11.09 15.98 19.90
N THR A 100 12.04 15.23 19.31
CA THR A 100 12.78 15.70 18.13
C THR A 100 11.83 15.94 16.96
N LEU A 101 10.87 15.03 16.73
CA LEU A 101 9.90 15.16 15.64
C LEU A 101 9.05 16.44 15.75
N SER A 102 8.50 16.72 16.93
CA SER A 102 7.74 17.96 17.20
C SER A 102 8.63 19.21 17.09
N SER A 103 9.91 19.12 17.46
CA SER A 103 10.83 20.25 17.32
C SER A 103 11.17 20.57 15.86
N LEU A 104 11.24 19.54 15.01
CA LEU A 104 11.53 19.69 13.58
C LEU A 104 10.31 20.17 12.80
N GLY A 105 9.10 19.82 13.23
CA GLY A 105 7.87 20.21 12.54
C GLY A 105 7.90 19.80 11.06
N LEU A 106 7.94 20.79 10.18
CA LEU A 106 7.99 20.62 8.73
C LEU A 106 9.35 20.92 8.10
N THR A 107 10.37 21.24 8.88
CA THR A 107 11.72 21.52 8.37
C THR A 107 12.24 20.43 7.42
N PRO A 108 12.02 19.11 7.65
CA PRO A 108 12.44 18.08 6.70
C PRO A 108 11.81 18.19 5.29
N LEU A 109 10.70 18.91 5.14
CA LEU A 109 9.98 19.10 3.88
C LEU A 109 10.20 20.48 3.26
N GLU A 110 10.97 21.36 3.90
CA GLU A 110 11.10 22.78 3.51
C GLU A 110 11.67 22.94 2.09
N ASP A 111 12.70 22.16 1.74
CA ASP A 111 13.28 22.16 0.39
C ASP A 111 12.28 21.71 -0.67
N SER A 112 11.45 20.72 -0.36
CA SER A 112 10.38 20.24 -1.23
C SER A 112 9.32 21.32 -1.44
N PHE A 113 8.85 21.97 -0.36
CA PHE A 113 7.91 23.10 -0.48
C PHE A 113 8.51 24.25 -1.28
N LYS A 114 9.77 24.58 -1.05
CA LYS A 114 10.47 25.63 -1.79
C LYS A 114 10.55 25.29 -3.28
N ALA A 115 10.90 24.06 -3.64
CA ALA A 115 10.95 23.62 -5.03
C ALA A 115 9.58 23.73 -5.71
N ILE A 116 8.51 23.27 -5.04
CA ILE A 116 7.13 23.35 -5.55
C ILE A 116 6.69 24.81 -5.76
N ARG A 117 6.97 25.69 -4.79
CA ARG A 117 6.57 27.10 -4.83
C ARG A 117 7.37 27.94 -5.80
N SER A 118 8.63 27.56 -6.07
CA SER A 118 9.51 28.28 -6.98
C SER A 118 9.34 27.87 -8.45
N ALA A 119 8.54 26.83 -8.74
CA ALA A 119 8.24 26.42 -10.10
C ALA A 119 7.37 27.47 -10.83
N ASN A 120 7.91 28.03 -11.91
CA ASN A 120 7.30 29.13 -12.67
C ASN A 120 6.39 28.65 -13.80
N THR A 121 6.56 27.40 -14.25
CA THR A 121 5.77 26.80 -15.32
C THR A 121 5.19 25.46 -14.88
N THR A 122 4.15 25.01 -15.58
CA THR A 122 3.58 23.67 -15.41
C THR A 122 4.65 22.59 -15.56
N LEU A 123 5.53 22.70 -16.56
CA LEU A 123 6.60 21.73 -16.78
C LEU A 123 7.60 21.72 -15.62
N ASP A 124 8.03 22.90 -15.13
CA ASP A 124 8.96 22.97 -13.99
C ASP A 124 8.36 22.32 -12.74
N LEU A 125 7.07 22.56 -12.48
CA LEU A 125 6.37 21.98 -11.33
C LEU A 125 6.27 20.45 -11.46
N LEU A 126 6.02 19.94 -12.67
CA LEU A 126 5.89 18.50 -12.89
C LEU A 126 7.24 17.77 -12.90
N ILE A 127 8.33 18.47 -13.26
CA ILE A 127 9.69 17.98 -13.00
C ILE A 127 9.93 17.88 -11.49
N VAL A 128 9.54 18.90 -10.70
CA VAL A 128 9.62 18.82 -9.23
C VAL A 128 8.77 17.66 -8.70
N ALA A 129 7.56 17.44 -9.22
CA ALA A 129 6.75 16.28 -8.84
C ALA A 129 7.44 14.94 -9.17
N GLY A 130 8.17 14.87 -10.30
CA GLY A 130 9.04 13.75 -10.63
C GLY A 130 10.20 13.55 -9.65
N GLU A 131 10.84 14.64 -9.19
CA GLU A 131 11.88 14.58 -8.16
C GLU A 131 11.35 14.03 -6.82
N LEU A 132 10.14 14.44 -6.43
CA LEU A 132 9.49 13.95 -5.22
C LEU A 132 9.21 12.44 -5.27
N ALA A 133 8.98 11.88 -6.47
CA ALA A 133 8.77 10.44 -6.65
C ALA A 133 10.01 9.60 -6.25
N LYS A 134 11.22 10.17 -6.28
CA LYS A 134 12.44 9.52 -5.75
C LYS A 134 12.34 9.20 -4.26
N ASN A 135 11.48 9.92 -3.54
CA ASN A 135 11.19 9.74 -2.12
C ASN A 135 9.83 9.05 -1.88
N GLY A 136 9.26 8.39 -2.90
CA GLY A 136 7.99 7.68 -2.79
C GLY A 136 6.73 8.56 -2.85
N ILE A 137 6.87 9.81 -3.27
CA ILE A 137 5.75 10.77 -3.38
C ILE A 137 5.32 10.89 -4.84
N HIS A 138 4.38 10.04 -5.24
CA HIS A 138 3.87 9.96 -6.61
C HIS A 138 2.62 10.83 -6.78
N ALA A 139 2.73 11.96 -7.48
CA ALA A 139 1.61 12.90 -7.63
C ALA A 139 0.63 12.53 -8.76
N PHE A 140 1.16 12.21 -9.94
CA PHE A 140 0.37 12.01 -11.17
C PHE A 140 0.75 10.76 -11.97
N VAL A 141 1.91 10.18 -11.71
CA VAL A 141 2.34 8.93 -12.33
C VAL A 141 3.23 8.18 -11.35
N ASP A 142 3.11 6.87 -11.34
CA ASP A 142 4.04 5.97 -10.67
C ASP A 142 4.80 5.17 -11.73
N ILE A 143 6.12 5.30 -11.77
CA ILE A 143 6.97 4.55 -12.68
C ILE A 143 7.98 3.78 -11.84
N SER A 144 7.90 2.46 -11.93
CA SER A 144 8.74 1.56 -11.15
C SER A 144 9.34 0.48 -12.03
N SER A 145 10.41 -0.14 -11.53
CA SER A 145 10.96 -1.33 -12.18
C SER A 145 10.09 -2.54 -11.86
N ARG A 146 9.83 -3.38 -12.87
CA ARG A 146 9.26 -4.73 -12.71
C ARG A 146 9.99 -5.73 -13.60
N ALA A 147 9.88 -7.01 -13.26
CA ALA A 147 10.30 -8.08 -14.17
C ALA A 147 9.49 -8.02 -15.46
N ASP A 148 10.19 -8.14 -16.60
CA ASP A 148 9.54 -8.26 -17.89
C ASP A 148 8.89 -9.65 -18.05
N ASP A 149 8.02 -9.77 -19.05
CA ASP A 149 7.51 -11.06 -19.49
C ASP A 149 8.66 -11.99 -19.93
N ASP A 150 9.76 -11.44 -20.48
CA ASP A 150 11.09 -12.04 -20.41
C ASP A 150 11.68 -11.85 -19.00
N SER A 151 11.44 -12.85 -18.12
CA SER A 151 11.90 -12.83 -16.72
C SER A 151 13.41 -12.70 -16.51
N THR A 152 14.23 -12.69 -17.57
CA THR A 152 15.67 -12.38 -17.51
C THR A 152 15.96 -10.88 -17.50
N LYS A 153 14.94 -10.03 -17.69
CA LYS A 153 15.06 -8.57 -17.80
C LYS A 153 14.13 -7.87 -16.80
N ASN A 154 14.53 -6.66 -16.46
CA ASN A 154 13.67 -5.69 -15.79
C ASN A 154 13.38 -4.55 -16.73
N ILE A 155 12.19 -3.98 -16.59
CA ILE A 155 11.69 -2.89 -17.42
C ILE A 155 11.11 -1.80 -16.53
N LEU A 156 11.10 -0.56 -17.02
CA LEU A 156 10.29 0.48 -16.41
C LEU A 156 8.85 0.28 -16.82
N PHE A 157 7.94 0.42 -15.86
CA PHE A 157 6.52 0.29 -16.09
C PHE A 157 5.79 1.44 -15.42
N ALA A 158 4.88 2.06 -16.17
CA ALA A 158 4.10 3.18 -15.69
C ALA A 158 2.70 2.75 -15.26
N TYR A 159 2.27 3.30 -14.13
CA TYR A 159 1.00 3.08 -13.48
C TYR A 159 0.34 4.41 -13.15
N ALA A 160 -0.98 4.37 -12.97
CA ALA A 160 -1.66 5.43 -12.25
C ALA A 160 -1.12 5.48 -10.80
N PRO A 161 -0.87 6.67 -10.24
CA PRO A 161 -0.33 6.79 -8.91
C PRO A 161 -1.37 6.37 -7.87
N PRO A 162 -0.93 6.03 -6.64
CA PRO A 162 -1.84 5.84 -5.52
C PRO A 162 -2.72 7.07 -5.28
N LEU A 163 -4.02 6.84 -5.09
CA LEU A 163 -4.99 7.86 -4.70
C LEU A 163 -4.90 8.14 -3.19
N SER A 164 -5.37 9.31 -2.75
CA SER A 164 -5.37 9.65 -1.33
C SER A 164 -6.40 8.85 -0.53
N LEU A 165 -7.50 8.42 -1.18
CA LEU A 165 -8.45 7.43 -0.66
C LEU A 165 -8.47 6.18 -1.53
N GLY A 166 -9.00 5.08 -0.98
CA GLY A 166 -9.34 3.90 -1.78
C GLY A 166 -10.25 4.28 -2.96
N ARG A 167 -9.99 3.70 -4.14
CA ARG A 167 -10.68 4.05 -5.39
C ARG A 167 -12.21 3.98 -5.30
N THR A 168 -12.73 3.00 -4.55
CA THR A 168 -14.18 2.77 -4.42
C THR A 168 -14.90 3.97 -3.80
N PHE A 169 -14.25 4.71 -2.90
CA PHE A 169 -14.79 5.93 -2.30
C PHE A 169 -15.09 7.01 -3.34
N TYR A 170 -14.39 7.07 -4.47
CA TYR A 170 -14.69 8.03 -5.54
C TYR A 170 -15.70 7.50 -6.56
N THR A 171 -15.82 6.18 -6.73
CA THR A 171 -16.69 5.57 -7.75
C THR A 171 -18.05 5.13 -7.24
N ASN A 172 -18.20 4.90 -5.94
CA ASN A 172 -19.43 4.46 -5.30
C ASN A 172 -20.06 5.63 -4.52
N PRO A 173 -21.22 6.17 -4.95
CA PRO A 173 -21.86 7.31 -4.29
C PRO A 173 -22.17 7.08 -2.80
N SER A 174 -22.48 5.85 -2.40
CA SER A 174 -22.76 5.52 -1.00
C SER A 174 -21.51 5.56 -0.13
N GLU A 175 -20.38 5.05 -0.66
CA GLU A 175 -19.09 5.13 0.03
C GLU A 175 -18.55 6.56 0.05
N TRP A 176 -18.71 7.33 -1.04
CA TRP A 176 -18.37 8.75 -1.06
C TRP A 176 -19.13 9.51 0.04
N LYS A 177 -20.45 9.32 0.10
CA LYS A 177 -21.29 9.95 1.13
C LYS A 177 -20.86 9.55 2.54
N PHE A 178 -20.31 8.35 2.71
CA PHE A 178 -19.79 7.91 3.99
C PHE A 178 -18.54 8.69 4.41
N VAL A 179 -17.60 9.02 3.51
CA VAL A 179 -16.29 9.62 3.86
C VAL A 179 -16.11 11.10 3.52
N GLU A 180 -17.00 11.69 2.72
CA GLU A 180 -16.77 13.01 2.11
C GLU A 180 -16.48 14.11 3.16
N ALA A 181 -17.24 14.14 4.25
CA ALA A 181 -17.10 15.18 5.27
C ALA A 181 -15.72 15.08 5.96
N GLU A 182 -15.36 13.88 6.41
CA GLU A 182 -14.08 13.62 7.08
C GLU A 182 -12.89 13.78 6.12
N TYR A 183 -13.05 13.50 4.83
CA TYR A 183 -11.98 13.73 3.87
C TYR A 183 -11.73 15.22 3.63
N LYS A 184 -12.79 16.03 3.53
CA LYS A 184 -12.67 17.50 3.44
C LYS A 184 -11.99 18.06 4.69
N GLU A 185 -12.38 17.59 5.87
CA GLU A 185 -11.77 17.98 7.14
C GLU A 185 -10.30 17.58 7.21
N TYR A 186 -9.95 16.36 6.80
CA TYR A 186 -8.56 15.89 6.74
C TYR A 186 -7.70 16.80 5.86
N ILE A 187 -8.11 17.04 4.61
CA ILE A 187 -7.38 17.92 3.68
C ILE A 187 -7.17 19.30 4.29
N ALA A 188 -8.24 19.92 4.81
CA ALA A 188 -8.15 21.25 5.40
C ALA A 188 -7.24 21.28 6.63
N THR A 189 -7.28 20.23 7.46
CA THR A 189 -6.47 20.12 8.68
C THR A 189 -4.99 20.02 8.35
N VAL A 190 -4.61 19.08 7.48
CA VAL A 190 -3.18 18.88 7.16
C VAL A 190 -2.58 20.06 6.40
N LEU A 191 -3.37 20.77 5.58
CA LEU A 191 -2.92 22.01 4.94
C LEU A 191 -2.72 23.15 5.96
N GLN A 192 -3.63 23.29 6.93
CA GLN A 192 -3.49 24.28 8.01
C GLN A 192 -2.28 23.98 8.91
N LEU A 193 -2.05 22.72 9.25
CA LEU A 193 -0.84 22.28 9.93
C LEU A 193 0.41 22.60 9.09
N ALA A 194 0.29 22.60 7.76
CA ALA A 194 1.34 23.02 6.83
C ALA A 194 1.46 24.54 6.62
N GLY A 195 0.74 25.35 7.41
CA GLY A 195 0.82 26.81 7.40
C GLY A 195 -0.13 27.50 6.43
N TYR A 196 -1.09 26.80 5.83
CA TYR A 196 -2.17 27.45 5.08
C TYR A 196 -3.10 28.19 6.06
N THR A 197 -3.56 29.36 5.65
CA THR A 197 -4.70 30.02 6.33
C THR A 197 -5.96 29.18 6.17
N THR A 198 -6.95 29.40 7.05
CA THR A 198 -8.24 28.70 6.97
C THR A 198 -8.92 28.92 5.62
N GLU A 199 -8.83 30.12 5.05
CA GLU A 199 -9.37 30.46 3.73
C GLU A 199 -8.66 29.72 2.59
N GLN A 200 -7.32 29.68 2.62
CA GLN A 200 -6.53 28.95 1.63
C GLN A 200 -6.81 27.46 1.67
N ALA A 201 -6.88 26.87 2.87
CA ALA A 201 -7.19 25.46 3.05
C ALA A 201 -8.60 25.13 2.55
N ALA A 202 -9.60 25.95 2.88
CA ALA A 202 -10.96 25.78 2.40
C ALA A 202 -11.08 25.87 0.87
N ALA A 203 -10.30 26.75 0.22
CA ALA A 203 -10.26 26.87 -1.23
C ALA A 203 -9.53 25.69 -1.91
N ALA A 204 -8.53 25.10 -1.25
CA ALA A 204 -7.77 23.97 -1.75
C ALA A 204 -8.57 22.66 -1.78
N VAL A 205 -9.44 22.43 -0.80
CA VAL A 205 -10.26 21.22 -0.67
C VAL A 205 -11.01 20.84 -1.97
N PRO A 206 -11.84 21.71 -2.58
CA PRO A 206 -12.55 21.36 -3.81
C PRO A 206 -11.62 21.17 -5.01
N VAL A 207 -10.46 21.84 -5.05
CA VAL A 207 -9.45 21.67 -6.11
C VAL A 207 -8.90 20.25 -6.08
N ILE A 208 -8.47 19.79 -4.90
CA ILE A 208 -7.90 18.46 -4.69
C ILE A 208 -8.93 17.37 -4.99
N ILE A 209 -10.12 17.46 -4.36
CA ILE A 209 -11.17 16.44 -4.51
C ILE A 209 -11.62 16.33 -5.97
N ARG A 210 -11.89 17.45 -6.65
CA ARG A 210 -12.33 17.42 -8.04
C ARG A 210 -11.28 16.81 -8.94
N PHE A 211 -10.01 17.15 -8.74
CA PHE A 211 -8.92 16.61 -9.53
C PHE A 211 -8.82 15.09 -9.38
N GLU A 212 -8.86 14.56 -8.15
CA GLU A 212 -8.84 13.12 -7.91
C GLU A 212 -10.07 12.41 -8.47
N GLN A 213 -11.27 12.99 -8.33
CA GLN A 213 -12.49 12.43 -8.92
C GLN A 213 -12.40 12.35 -10.45
N THR A 214 -11.85 13.38 -11.11
CA THR A 214 -11.60 13.34 -12.56
C THR A 214 -10.60 12.23 -12.89
N LEU A 215 -9.49 12.14 -12.16
CA LEU A 215 -8.47 11.11 -12.36
C LEU A 215 -9.04 9.68 -12.26
N VAL A 216 -9.90 9.43 -11.27
CA VAL A 216 -10.57 8.13 -11.08
C VAL A 216 -11.62 7.85 -12.14
N GLY A 217 -12.39 8.86 -12.55
CA GLY A 217 -13.39 8.72 -13.61
C GLY A 217 -12.80 8.21 -14.92
N VAL A 218 -11.57 8.60 -15.24
CA VAL A 218 -10.78 8.10 -16.37
C VAL A 218 -10.48 6.61 -16.19
N ALA A 219 -9.89 6.22 -15.06
CA ALA A 219 -9.52 4.83 -14.78
C ALA A 219 -10.72 3.86 -14.60
N HIS A 220 -11.94 4.38 -14.39
CA HIS A 220 -13.15 3.54 -14.23
C HIS A 220 -13.79 3.05 -15.51
N ARG A 221 -13.70 3.82 -16.59
CA ARG A 221 -14.19 3.33 -17.88
C ARG A 221 -13.38 2.11 -18.35
N GLU A 222 -12.10 2.04 -17.99
CA GLU A 222 -11.15 1.03 -18.51
C GLU A 222 -11.24 -0.36 -17.87
N LEU A 223 -11.43 -0.49 -16.54
CA LEU A 223 -11.47 -1.82 -15.91
C LEU A 223 -12.61 -2.72 -16.42
N LYS A 224 -13.67 -2.12 -16.97
CA LYS A 224 -14.78 -2.86 -17.60
C LYS A 224 -14.43 -3.38 -19.00
N ASP A 225 -13.39 -2.83 -19.64
CA ASP A 225 -12.99 -3.14 -21.02
C ASP A 225 -11.80 -4.12 -21.08
N MET A 226 -11.24 -4.55 -19.94
CA MET A 226 -10.02 -5.37 -19.86
C MET A 226 -10.25 -6.91 -19.84
N GLU A 227 -11.43 -7.41 -20.19
CA GLU A 227 -11.74 -8.86 -20.19
C GLU A 227 -11.13 -9.67 -21.36
N ALA A 228 -10.12 -9.16 -22.07
CA ALA A 228 -9.45 -9.90 -23.14
C ALA A 228 -7.94 -10.07 -22.85
N VAL A 229 -7.55 -11.31 -22.51
CA VAL A 229 -6.15 -11.74 -22.38
C VAL A 229 -5.62 -12.22 -23.73
N VAL A 230 -4.64 -11.51 -24.31
CA VAL A 230 -3.46 -12.07 -25.06
C VAL A 230 -2.33 -11.01 -25.12
N SER A 231 -1.42 -11.03 -24.14
CA SER A 231 -0.05 -10.42 -23.97
C SER A 231 0.43 -9.16 -24.75
N PRO A 232 1.36 -8.37 -24.15
CA PRO A 232 1.27 -7.78 -22.81
C PRO A 232 1.72 -6.31 -22.90
N TYR A 233 0.89 -5.32 -22.55
CA TYR A 233 1.31 -3.91 -22.46
C TYR A 233 1.84 -3.21 -23.77
N THR A 234 1.68 -1.90 -23.85
CA THR A 234 2.29 -1.04 -24.89
C THR A 234 3.65 -0.55 -24.39
N ALA A 235 4.68 -0.56 -25.23
CA ALA A 235 5.99 0.04 -24.92
C ALA A 235 6.25 1.26 -25.79
N LEU A 236 6.71 2.36 -25.18
CA LEU A 236 7.11 3.58 -25.87
C LEU A 236 8.50 3.99 -25.43
N THR A 237 9.32 4.48 -26.36
CA THR A 237 10.68 4.96 -26.03
C THR A 237 10.63 6.24 -25.21
N TYR A 238 11.71 6.57 -24.49
CA TYR A 238 11.79 7.83 -23.72
C TYR A 238 11.55 9.06 -24.59
N SER A 239 12.10 9.09 -25.81
CA SER A 239 11.88 10.17 -26.77
C SER A 239 10.42 10.26 -27.24
N GLN A 240 9.79 9.12 -27.55
CA GLN A 240 8.36 9.08 -27.90
C GLN A 240 7.49 9.57 -26.74
N LEU A 241 7.83 9.18 -25.50
CA LEU A 241 7.11 9.60 -24.30
C LEU A 241 7.28 11.07 -23.99
N ASN A 242 8.46 11.63 -24.19
CA ASN A 242 8.69 13.06 -24.04
C ASN A 242 7.92 13.88 -25.10
N GLN A 243 7.72 13.34 -26.30
CA GLN A 243 6.89 13.98 -27.33
C GLN A 243 5.39 13.84 -27.03
N LYS A 244 4.94 12.65 -26.62
CA LYS A 244 3.52 12.35 -26.41
C LYS A 244 2.99 12.88 -25.08
N TYR A 245 3.76 12.70 -24.01
CA TYR A 245 3.42 13.04 -22.63
C TYR A 245 4.48 13.94 -21.96
N PRO A 246 4.80 15.11 -22.53
CA PRO A 246 5.85 15.99 -21.99
C PRO A 246 5.61 16.43 -20.54
N LEU A 247 4.34 16.57 -20.12
CA LEU A 247 4.01 17.01 -18.77
C LEU A 247 3.93 15.85 -17.79
N LEU A 248 3.50 14.66 -18.22
CA LEU A 248 3.29 13.50 -17.35
C LEU A 248 4.53 12.58 -17.26
N VAL A 249 4.80 11.78 -18.30
CA VAL A 249 5.88 10.77 -18.27
C VAL A 249 7.23 11.40 -18.63
N GLY A 250 7.26 12.34 -19.57
CA GLY A 250 8.49 13.03 -19.99
C GLY A 250 9.13 13.83 -18.86
N SER A 251 8.33 14.55 -18.07
CA SER A 251 8.80 15.32 -16.91
C SER A 251 9.38 14.41 -15.82
N TRP A 252 8.75 13.25 -15.57
CA TRP A 252 9.25 12.23 -14.65
C TRP A 252 10.59 11.66 -15.13
N LEU A 253 10.68 11.27 -16.40
CA LEU A 253 11.92 10.74 -16.98
C LEU A 253 13.07 11.75 -16.87
N LYS A 254 12.78 13.03 -17.15
CA LYS A 254 13.74 14.13 -17.00
C LYS A 254 14.20 14.30 -15.55
N ALA A 255 13.28 14.28 -14.59
CA ALA A 255 13.62 14.36 -13.16
C ALA A 255 14.52 13.18 -12.74
N HIS A 256 14.26 11.98 -13.25
CA HIS A 256 15.09 10.82 -12.95
C HIS A 256 16.40 10.73 -13.76
N GLY A 257 16.70 11.72 -14.60
CA GLY A 257 17.96 11.82 -15.33
C GLY A 257 18.07 10.92 -16.57
N PHE A 258 16.95 10.43 -17.09
CA PHE A 258 16.92 9.65 -18.33
C PHE A 258 17.17 10.54 -19.56
N ASP A 259 17.83 9.98 -20.59
CA ASP A 259 17.98 10.66 -21.87
C ASP A 259 16.68 10.60 -22.69
N ILE A 260 15.93 11.69 -22.61
CA ILE A 260 14.64 11.86 -23.30
C ILE A 260 14.77 12.33 -24.76
N TYR A 261 15.99 12.42 -25.30
CA TYR A 261 16.26 12.89 -26.66
C TYR A 261 16.90 11.84 -27.57
N ASP A 262 17.12 10.62 -27.07
CA ASP A 262 17.72 9.51 -27.82
C ASP A 262 19.09 9.88 -28.44
N GLN A 263 19.89 10.65 -27.71
CA GLN A 263 21.21 11.10 -28.14
C GLN A 263 22.25 9.96 -28.06
N TRP A 264 21.99 8.94 -27.23
CA TRP A 264 22.94 7.87 -26.92
C TRP A 264 22.48 6.48 -27.40
N GLY A 265 21.24 6.35 -27.92
CA GLY A 265 20.78 5.16 -28.67
C GLY A 265 20.66 3.87 -27.85
N GLY A 266 20.18 3.94 -26.61
CA GLY A 266 20.04 2.77 -25.74
C GLY A 266 18.95 1.82 -26.23
N SER A 267 19.28 0.54 -26.45
CA SER A 267 18.34 -0.48 -26.95
C SER A 267 17.19 -0.85 -25.98
N ASN A 268 17.22 -0.32 -24.75
CA ASN A 268 16.25 -0.60 -23.69
C ASN A 268 15.59 0.67 -23.10
N ASP A 269 15.62 1.79 -23.84
CA ASP A 269 15.14 3.09 -23.39
C ASP A 269 13.62 3.25 -23.59
N TRP A 270 12.83 2.40 -22.93
CA TRP A 270 11.38 2.40 -23.05
C TRP A 270 10.65 2.16 -21.73
N VAL A 271 9.37 2.56 -21.69
CA VAL A 271 8.47 2.35 -20.56
C VAL A 271 7.27 1.54 -21.06
N GLY A 272 6.87 0.53 -20.28
CA GLY A 272 5.68 -0.29 -20.51
C GLY A 272 4.41 0.29 -19.88
N PHE A 273 3.26 0.05 -20.51
CA PHE A 273 1.95 0.57 -20.11
C PHE A 273 0.87 -0.50 -20.32
N LEU A 274 0.07 -0.84 -19.30
CA LEU A 274 -1.07 -1.75 -19.49
C LEU A 274 -2.14 -1.13 -20.39
N ASN A 275 -2.43 0.16 -20.18
CA ASN A 275 -3.34 0.97 -20.97
C ASN A 275 -2.80 2.40 -21.07
N LEU A 276 -2.94 3.04 -22.23
CA LEU A 276 -2.53 4.42 -22.46
C LEU A 276 -3.59 5.47 -22.09
N ASN A 277 -4.88 5.10 -21.98
CA ASN A 277 -5.96 6.08 -21.84
C ASN A 277 -5.86 6.93 -20.55
N TYR A 278 -5.43 6.34 -19.42
CA TYR A 278 -5.06 7.08 -18.23
C TYR A 278 -4.02 8.18 -18.53
N PHE A 279 -2.98 7.84 -19.27
CA PHE A 279 -1.86 8.74 -19.58
C PHE A 279 -2.25 9.80 -20.59
N ASP A 280 -2.97 9.43 -21.66
CA ASP A 280 -3.52 10.35 -22.64
C ASP A 280 -4.41 11.41 -21.97
N THR A 281 -5.34 10.97 -21.11
CA THR A 281 -6.28 11.89 -20.45
C THR A 281 -5.61 12.71 -19.35
N THR A 282 -4.69 12.12 -18.58
CA THR A 282 -3.99 12.83 -17.51
C THR A 282 -3.04 13.89 -18.10
N GLU A 283 -2.37 13.61 -19.21
CA GLU A 283 -1.58 14.61 -19.94
C GLU A 283 -2.44 15.81 -20.36
N GLU A 284 -3.64 15.58 -20.90
CA GLU A 284 -4.59 16.66 -21.24
C GLU A 284 -5.09 17.41 -20.00
N LEU A 285 -5.43 16.68 -18.93
CA LEU A 285 -5.87 17.27 -17.67
C LEU A 285 -4.80 18.19 -17.07
N LEU A 286 -3.54 17.76 -17.10
CA LEU A 286 -2.40 18.56 -16.63
C LEU A 286 -2.20 19.82 -17.47
N LYS A 287 -2.37 19.75 -18.80
CA LYS A 287 -2.32 20.94 -19.69
C LYS A 287 -3.41 21.96 -19.35
N ASN A 288 -4.61 21.47 -19.02
CA ASN A 288 -5.80 22.30 -18.81
C ASN A 288 -6.00 22.76 -17.37
N THR A 289 -5.19 22.27 -16.41
CA THR A 289 -5.27 22.67 -15.00
C THR A 289 -4.37 23.88 -14.74
N PRO A 290 -4.89 24.98 -14.14
CA PRO A 290 -4.07 26.13 -13.78
C PRO A 290 -2.87 25.75 -12.91
N LEU A 291 -1.73 26.40 -13.13
CA LEU A 291 -0.48 26.13 -12.40
C LEU A 291 -0.67 26.18 -10.87
N ASP A 292 -1.42 27.15 -10.36
CA ASP A 292 -1.66 27.31 -8.92
C ASP A 292 -2.48 26.15 -8.33
N ASN A 293 -3.40 25.59 -9.12
CA ASN A 293 -4.17 24.40 -8.72
C ASN A 293 -3.27 23.17 -8.70
N LEU A 294 -2.42 22.98 -9.72
CA LEU A 294 -1.44 21.90 -9.75
C LEU A 294 -0.47 22.00 -8.57
N ARG A 295 -0.01 23.22 -8.25
CA ARG A 295 0.86 23.46 -7.09
C ARG A 295 0.19 23.01 -5.80
N THR A 296 -1.06 23.41 -5.61
CA THR A 296 -1.88 22.98 -4.46
C THR A 296 -2.01 21.47 -4.36
N ILE A 297 -2.22 20.77 -5.48
CA ILE A 297 -2.33 19.32 -5.53
C ILE A 297 -0.99 18.65 -5.18
N VAL A 298 0.13 19.15 -5.72
CA VAL A 298 1.47 18.60 -5.45
C VAL A 298 1.88 18.85 -3.98
N GLU A 299 1.62 20.03 -3.42
CA GLU A 299 1.86 20.30 -2.00
C GLU A 299 1.01 19.37 -1.12
N PHE A 300 -0.27 19.19 -1.44
CA PHE A 300 -1.12 18.24 -0.71
C PHE A 300 -0.60 16.81 -0.80
N ARG A 301 -0.12 16.35 -1.96
CA ARG A 301 0.48 15.01 -2.11
C ARG A 301 1.71 14.84 -1.24
N LEU A 302 2.60 15.82 -1.23
CA LEU A 302 3.77 15.85 -0.34
C LEU A 302 3.36 15.70 1.14
N ILE A 303 2.40 16.51 1.57
CA ILE A 303 1.90 16.49 2.95
C ILE A 303 1.23 15.16 3.28
N HIS A 304 0.27 14.73 2.46
CA HIS A 304 -0.51 13.51 2.66
C HIS A 304 0.38 12.27 2.76
N SER A 305 1.35 12.11 1.85
CA SER A 305 2.30 11.00 1.86
C SER A 305 3.21 11.01 3.10
N SER A 306 3.46 12.19 3.68
CA SER A 306 4.32 12.36 4.85
C SER A 306 3.56 12.36 6.18
N SER A 307 2.23 12.49 6.18
CA SER A 307 1.44 12.76 7.39
C SER A 307 1.68 11.80 8.55
N LYS A 308 1.95 10.52 8.28
CA LYS A 308 2.20 9.50 9.33
C LYS A 308 3.59 9.64 9.97
N HIS A 309 4.53 10.28 9.27
CA HIS A 309 5.93 10.42 9.65
C HIS A 309 6.28 11.80 10.21
N LEU A 310 5.34 12.75 10.17
CA LEU A 310 5.46 14.11 10.73
C LEU A 310 5.04 14.15 12.21
N THR A 311 4.81 15.34 12.74
CA THR A 311 4.41 15.55 14.15
C THR A 311 3.13 14.80 14.52
N PRO A 312 2.87 14.55 15.82
CA PRO A 312 1.67 13.85 16.28
C PRO A 312 0.35 14.43 15.74
N GLU A 313 0.27 15.74 15.52
CA GLU A 313 -0.91 16.39 14.97
C GLU A 313 -1.24 15.92 13.54
N PHE A 314 -0.20 15.70 12.70
CA PHE A 314 -0.39 15.15 11.36
C PHE A 314 -0.77 13.67 11.40
N SER A 315 -0.14 12.88 12.26
CA SER A 315 -0.46 11.45 12.39
C SER A 315 -1.88 11.24 12.91
N THR A 316 -2.30 12.02 13.91
CA THR A 316 -3.66 11.98 14.45
C THR A 316 -4.70 12.46 13.42
N ALA A 317 -4.40 13.50 12.63
CA ALA A 317 -5.29 13.91 11.55
C ALA A 317 -5.47 12.79 10.51
N ASN A 318 -4.39 12.09 10.16
CA ASN A 318 -4.45 10.91 9.30
C ASN A 318 -5.26 9.78 9.94
N TRP A 319 -5.01 9.46 11.21
CA TRP A 319 -5.72 8.41 11.93
C TRP A 319 -7.23 8.69 12.02
N ASN A 320 -7.65 9.94 12.25
CA ASN A 320 -9.07 10.30 12.30
C ASN A 320 -9.82 9.91 11.03
N LEU A 321 -9.21 10.07 9.86
CA LEU A 321 -9.79 9.66 8.58
C LEU A 321 -9.62 8.15 8.34
N PHE A 322 -8.40 7.64 8.35
CA PHE A 322 -8.14 6.27 7.93
C PHE A 322 -8.44 5.25 9.05
N GLY A 323 -7.87 5.44 10.23
CA GLY A 323 -8.06 4.55 11.36
C GLY A 323 -9.48 4.59 11.92
N LYS A 324 -9.91 5.77 12.35
CA LYS A 324 -11.19 5.93 13.05
C LYS A 324 -12.39 5.89 12.11
N LYS A 325 -12.40 6.70 11.04
CA LYS A 325 -13.56 6.80 10.16
C LYS A 325 -13.67 5.61 9.20
N ILE A 326 -12.59 5.25 8.50
CA ILE A 326 -12.62 4.20 7.48
C ILE A 326 -12.52 2.81 8.12
N TYR A 327 -11.59 2.60 9.05
CA TYR A 327 -11.38 1.30 9.68
C TYR A 327 -12.14 1.10 11.00
N GLY A 328 -12.80 2.12 11.56
CA GLY A 328 -13.60 1.96 12.78
C GLY A 328 -12.78 1.73 14.06
N GLN A 329 -11.48 2.04 14.04
CA GLN A 329 -10.61 1.95 15.22
C GLN A 329 -11.11 2.90 16.32
N LYS A 330 -11.13 2.41 17.56
CA LYS A 330 -11.60 3.19 18.72
C LYS A 330 -10.49 4.05 19.30
N VAL A 331 -9.24 3.64 19.15
CA VAL A 331 -8.04 4.36 19.63
C VAL A 331 -6.97 4.38 18.55
N GLU A 332 -6.13 5.41 18.57
CA GLU A 332 -4.95 5.50 17.71
C GLU A 332 -3.93 4.44 18.11
N THR A 333 -3.29 3.82 17.12
CA THR A 333 -2.20 2.86 17.35
C THR A 333 -1.08 3.53 18.14
N SER A 334 -0.50 2.81 19.10
CA SER A 334 0.60 3.34 19.91
C SER A 334 1.80 3.73 19.03
N ARG A 335 2.63 4.67 19.51
CA ARG A 335 3.83 5.07 18.76
C ARG A 335 4.81 3.91 18.64
N GLU A 336 4.90 3.09 19.69
CA GLU A 336 5.73 1.90 19.74
C GLU A 336 5.34 0.88 18.67
N ASP A 337 4.05 0.56 18.55
CA ASP A 337 3.54 -0.37 17.54
C ASP A 337 3.71 0.18 16.13
N TYR A 338 3.44 1.48 15.94
CA TYR A 338 3.69 2.16 14.68
C TYR A 338 5.17 2.06 14.27
N CYS A 339 6.09 2.40 15.18
CA CYS A 339 7.53 2.35 14.92
C CYS A 339 8.04 0.93 14.71
N LEU A 340 7.49 -0.05 15.41
CA LEU A 340 7.79 -1.47 15.20
C LEU A 340 7.37 -1.90 13.79
N SER A 341 6.16 -1.52 13.36
CA SER A 341 5.64 -1.79 12.02
C SER A 341 6.52 -1.16 10.94
N GLU A 342 6.89 0.12 11.09
CA GLU A 342 7.74 0.82 10.13
C GLU A 342 9.15 0.21 10.07
N THR A 343 9.74 -0.12 11.22
CA THR A 343 11.06 -0.79 11.26
C THR A 343 11.00 -2.14 10.55
N SER A 344 9.94 -2.91 10.78
CA SER A 344 9.75 -4.23 10.17
C SER A 344 9.48 -4.16 8.66
N LYS A 345 8.88 -3.09 8.17
CA LYS A 345 8.68 -2.87 6.72
C LYS A 345 9.96 -2.38 6.04
N THR A 346 10.62 -1.38 6.61
CA THR A 346 11.78 -0.72 5.99
C THR A 346 13.04 -1.58 6.08
N LEU A 347 13.26 -2.25 7.20
CA LEU A 347 14.44 -3.10 7.45
C LEU A 347 14.06 -4.59 7.47
N ARG A 348 13.05 -4.97 6.68
CA ARG A 348 12.41 -6.30 6.68
C ARG A 348 13.39 -7.45 6.66
N ASP A 349 14.33 -7.47 5.72
CA ASP A 349 15.21 -8.62 5.54
C ASP A 349 16.22 -8.72 6.70
N LEU A 350 16.69 -7.57 7.20
CA LEU A 350 17.57 -7.52 8.37
C LEU A 350 16.83 -7.99 9.64
N MET A 351 15.62 -7.50 9.86
CA MET A 351 14.76 -7.91 10.97
C MET A 351 14.38 -9.40 10.87
N GLY A 352 14.07 -9.86 9.66
CA GLY A 352 13.67 -11.22 9.35
C GLY A 352 14.74 -12.24 9.69
N GLN A 353 16.02 -11.92 9.49
CA GLN A 353 17.11 -12.82 9.89
C GLN A 353 17.11 -13.08 11.40
N TYR A 354 17.02 -12.02 12.23
CA TYR A 354 16.95 -12.17 13.68
C TYR A 354 15.68 -12.89 14.14
N PHE A 355 14.56 -12.64 13.46
CA PHE A 355 13.30 -13.34 13.73
C PHE A 355 13.43 -14.85 13.48
N ILE A 356 14.00 -15.23 12.33
CA ILE A 356 14.25 -16.62 11.96
C ILE A 356 15.15 -17.29 13.01
N ASP A 357 16.25 -16.64 13.41
CA ASP A 357 17.17 -17.18 14.41
C ASP A 357 16.48 -17.41 15.78
N ALA A 358 15.49 -16.58 16.10
CA ALA A 358 14.75 -16.66 17.36
C ALA A 358 13.67 -17.76 17.37
N VAL A 359 12.98 -18.02 16.24
CA VAL A 359 11.78 -18.88 16.24
C VAL A 359 11.84 -20.10 15.35
N LEU A 360 12.71 -20.12 14.32
CA LEU A 360 12.73 -21.20 13.35
C LEU A 360 13.58 -22.38 13.85
N SER A 361 12.90 -23.46 14.25
CA SER A 361 13.59 -24.71 14.63
C SER A 361 14.26 -25.40 13.42
N ALA A 362 15.37 -26.11 13.67
CA ALA A 362 16.13 -26.83 12.63
C ALA A 362 15.30 -27.85 11.82
N GLY A 363 14.21 -28.38 12.39
CA GLY A 363 13.33 -29.34 11.71
C GLY A 363 12.14 -28.72 10.97
N ALA A 364 11.81 -27.44 11.21
CA ALA A 364 10.62 -26.81 10.64
C ALA A 364 10.73 -26.63 9.11
N ALA A 365 11.89 -26.15 8.63
CA ALA A 365 12.14 -25.96 7.20
C ALA A 365 12.01 -27.27 6.42
N LYS A 366 12.63 -28.36 6.92
CA LYS A 366 12.53 -29.69 6.30
C LYS A 366 11.09 -30.19 6.21
N LYS A 367 10.29 -30.01 7.27
CA LYS A 367 8.87 -30.41 7.25
C LYS A 367 8.07 -29.64 6.20
N ALA A 368 8.31 -28.33 6.07
CA ALA A 368 7.68 -27.51 5.05
C ALA A 368 8.09 -27.95 3.62
N ASP A 369 9.38 -28.24 3.40
CA ASP A 369 9.88 -28.76 2.13
C ASP A 369 9.23 -30.09 1.74
N ASP A 370 9.11 -31.00 2.70
CA ASP A 370 8.51 -32.31 2.47
C ASP A 370 7.00 -32.19 2.19
N LEU A 371 6.30 -31.25 2.83
CA LEU A 371 4.90 -30.92 2.50
C LEU A 371 4.78 -30.37 1.07
N VAL A 372 5.64 -29.44 0.65
CA VAL A 372 5.62 -28.89 -0.71
C VAL A 372 5.87 -29.98 -1.75
N LYS A 373 6.80 -30.90 -1.49
CA LYS A 373 7.04 -32.05 -2.38
C LYS A 373 5.82 -32.95 -2.47
N ALA A 374 5.17 -33.24 -1.34
CA ALA A 374 3.96 -34.05 -1.32
C ALA A 374 2.84 -33.40 -2.16
N LEU A 375 2.59 -32.10 -1.97
CA LEU A 375 1.58 -31.35 -2.72
C LEU A 375 1.88 -31.26 -4.22
N LYS A 376 3.15 -31.20 -4.62
CA LYS A 376 3.53 -31.22 -6.05
C LYS A 376 3.34 -32.61 -6.69
N SER A 377 3.30 -33.66 -5.88
CA SER A 377 3.19 -35.05 -6.34
C SER A 377 1.76 -35.60 -6.32
N SER A 378 0.83 -34.93 -5.64
CA SER A 378 -0.62 -35.21 -5.64
C SER A 378 -1.30 -34.53 -6.82
#